data_AF-A0A7Y3F9S5-F1
#
_entry.id   AF-A0A7Y3F9S5-F1
#
_cell.length_a   1.000
_cell.length_b   1.000
_cell.length_c   1.000
_cell.angle_alpha   90.00
_cell.angle_beta   90.00
_cell.angle_gamma   90.00
#
_symmetry.space_group_name_H-M   'P 1'
#
loop_
_entity.id
_entity.type
_entity.pdbx_description
1 polymer ?
#
loop_
_entity_poly.entity_id
_entity_poly.type
_entity_poly.pdbx_seq_one_letter_code
_entity_poly.pdbx_strand_id
1 'polypeptide(L)'
;MLKAMRSRLNKDEGFTLIELMVVVLIIAILVAIAIPTFLGQRKNAQDSAAKSNVRNALATEKAYFSVNQAFTATAADLAAIEPNLFGTGADPVTVVIGTGGVSVCLTQQSDGGDYFSVWDGTTAGTVYRQAATAPAVADCPSDTQPAAANGWSPGGW
;
A
#
# COMPACT_ATOMS: atom_id res chain seq x y z
N MET A 1 69.20 18.47 -3.65
CA MET A 1 68.06 17.90 -2.90
C MET A 1 66.71 17.92 -3.64
N LEU A 2 66.47 18.81 -4.61
CA LEU A 2 65.17 18.94 -5.33
C LEU A 2 64.84 17.81 -6.35
N LYS A 3 65.76 16.90 -6.67
CA LYS A 3 65.55 15.85 -7.69
C LYS A 3 64.75 14.65 -7.19
N ALA A 4 64.73 14.41 -5.87
CA ALA A 4 64.02 13.30 -5.25
C ALA A 4 62.50 13.55 -5.10
N MET A 5 62.06 14.81 -5.11
CA MET A 5 60.64 15.18 -4.94
C MET A 5 59.84 15.04 -6.24
N ARG A 6 60.48 15.20 -7.41
CA ARG A 6 59.84 15.08 -8.73
C ARG A 6 59.57 13.64 -9.18
N SER A 7 60.22 12.65 -8.55
CA SER A 7 60.03 11.22 -8.83
C SER A 7 58.78 10.63 -8.16
N ARG A 8 58.15 11.35 -7.22
CA ARG A 8 56.94 10.88 -6.53
C ARG A 8 55.64 11.35 -7.18
N LEU A 9 55.70 12.32 -8.09
CA LEU A 9 54.55 12.90 -8.80
C LEU A 9 54.17 12.16 -10.09
N ASN A 10 54.98 11.19 -10.54
CA ASN A 10 54.75 10.39 -11.76
C ASN A 10 54.35 8.93 -11.44
N LYS A 11 53.85 8.68 -10.23
CA LYS A 11 53.33 7.38 -9.78
C LYS A 11 51.81 7.37 -9.63
N ASP A 12 51.13 8.29 -10.33
CA ASP A 12 49.69 8.24 -10.48
C ASP A 12 49.40 7.25 -11.63
N GLU A 13 49.36 5.97 -11.27
CA GLU A 13 48.83 4.92 -12.14
C GLU A 13 47.34 5.21 -12.36
N GLY A 14 47.00 5.72 -13.55
CA GLY A 14 45.62 5.98 -13.94
C GLY A 14 44.85 4.68 -14.15
N PHE A 15 43.54 4.71 -13.86
CA PHE A 15 42.62 3.62 -14.14
C PHE A 15 42.67 3.23 -15.63
N THR A 16 42.81 1.94 -15.92
CA THR A 16 42.77 1.46 -17.30
C THR A 16 41.33 1.46 -17.81
N LEU A 17 41.14 1.69 -19.12
CA LEU A 17 39.83 1.56 -19.76
C LEU A 17 39.26 0.15 -19.57
N ILE A 18 40.11 -0.88 -19.56
CA ILE A 18 39.71 -2.28 -19.38
C ILE A 18 39.16 -2.52 -17.97
N GLU A 19 39.78 -1.95 -16.93
CA GLU A 19 39.27 -2.06 -15.55
C GLU A 19 37.87 -1.44 -15.43
N LEU A 20 37.65 -0.28 -16.05
CA LEU A 20 36.34 0.35 -16.03
C LEU A 20 35.30 -0.46 -16.84
N MET A 21 35.70 -1.06 -17.97
CA MET A 21 34.83 -1.91 -18.77
C MET A 21 34.36 -3.16 -18.03
N VAL A 22 35.26 -3.84 -17.30
CA VAL A 22 34.88 -5.03 -16.51
C VAL A 22 33.93 -4.66 -15.38
N VAL A 23 34.15 -3.51 -14.73
CA VAL A 23 33.27 -3.03 -13.64
C VAL A 23 31.85 -2.77 -14.15
N VAL A 24 31.69 -2.04 -15.27
CA VAL A 24 30.34 -1.77 -15.81
C VAL A 24 29.66 -3.05 -16.32
N LEU A 25 30.43 -4.03 -16.83
CA LEU A 25 29.91 -5.34 -17.21
C LEU A 25 29.34 -6.10 -16.00
N ILE A 26 30.07 -6.11 -14.88
CA ILE A 26 29.60 -6.76 -13.65
C ILE A 26 28.35 -6.06 -13.12
N ILE A 27 28.33 -4.71 -13.07
CA ILE A 27 27.15 -3.94 -12.64
C ILE A 27 25.95 -4.24 -13.55
N ALA A 28 26.14 -4.33 -14.87
CA ALA A 28 25.06 -4.66 -15.80
C ALA A 28 24.41 -6.02 -15.50
N ILE A 29 25.22 -7.04 -15.19
CA ILE A 29 24.72 -8.38 -14.82
C ILE A 29 23.93 -8.31 -13.50
N LEU A 30 24.45 -7.59 -12.50
CA LEU A 30 23.76 -7.44 -11.21
C LEU A 30 22.42 -6.72 -11.35
N VAL A 31 22.40 -5.62 -12.11
CA VAL A 31 21.20 -4.81 -12.35
C VAL A 31 20.13 -5.61 -13.11
N ALA A 32 20.53 -6.43 -14.09
CA ALA A 32 19.60 -7.25 -14.86
C ALA A 32 18.78 -8.22 -13.98
N ILE A 33 19.36 -8.74 -12.90
CA ILE A 33 18.68 -9.62 -11.94
C ILE A 33 17.97 -8.81 -10.84
N ALA A 34 18.56 -7.70 -10.42
CA ALA A 34 18.06 -6.88 -9.31
C ALA A 34 16.78 -6.09 -9.68
N ILE A 35 16.66 -5.56 -10.90
CA ILE A 35 15.48 -4.75 -11.29
C ILE A 35 14.17 -5.54 -11.20
N PRO A 36 13.99 -6.70 -11.86
CA PRO A 36 12.70 -7.39 -11.84
C PRO A 36 12.29 -7.83 -10.43
N THR A 37 13.28 -8.26 -9.62
CA THR A 37 13.06 -8.66 -8.23
C THR A 37 12.68 -7.47 -7.35
N PHE A 38 13.38 -6.34 -7.48
CA PHE A 38 13.06 -5.11 -6.77
C PHE A 38 11.66 -4.58 -7.11
N LEU A 39 11.26 -4.61 -8.38
CA LEU A 39 9.92 -4.18 -8.80
C LEU A 39 8.81 -5.04 -8.19
N GLY A 40 8.99 -6.36 -8.15
CA GLY A 40 8.05 -7.27 -7.48
C GLY A 40 7.97 -7.04 -5.97
N GLN A 41 9.12 -6.83 -5.31
CA GLN A 41 9.16 -6.51 -3.88
C GLN A 41 8.48 -5.19 -3.56
N ARG A 42 8.68 -4.16 -4.39
CA ARG A 42 8.02 -2.87 -4.25
C ARG A 42 6.51 -3.00 -4.35
N LYS A 43 5.98 -3.73 -5.34
CA LYS A 43 4.54 -3.99 -5.46
C LYS A 43 4.00 -4.70 -4.22
N ASN A 44 4.66 -5.77 -3.76
CA ASN A 44 4.24 -6.49 -2.56
C ASN A 44 4.23 -5.60 -1.31
N ALA A 45 5.20 -4.69 -1.17
CA ALA A 45 5.26 -3.73 -0.07
C ALA A 45 4.10 -2.72 -0.15
N GLN A 46 3.77 -2.22 -1.34
CA GLN A 46 2.64 -1.32 -1.57
C GLN A 46 1.30 -2.02 -1.28
N ASP A 47 1.12 -3.25 -1.75
CA ASP A 47 -0.08 -4.06 -1.46
C ASP A 47 -0.21 -4.32 0.04
N SER A 48 0.90 -4.62 0.73
CA SER A 48 0.92 -4.80 2.19
C SER A 48 0.58 -3.52 2.95
N ALA A 49 1.03 -2.37 2.46
CA ALA A 49 0.69 -1.07 3.03
C ALA A 49 -0.81 -0.78 2.89
N ALA A 50 -1.40 -1.00 1.71
CA ALA A 50 -2.83 -0.83 1.49
C ALA A 50 -3.67 -1.77 2.37
N LYS A 51 -3.29 -3.04 2.49
CA LYS A 51 -3.90 -3.99 3.45
C LYS A 51 -3.87 -3.46 4.88
N SER A 52 -2.72 -2.96 5.34
CA SER A 52 -2.58 -2.41 6.69
C SER A 52 -3.44 -1.17 6.91
N ASN A 53 -3.43 -0.25 5.95
CA ASN A 53 -4.18 0.99 5.99
C ASN A 53 -5.69 0.74 6.10
N VAL A 54 -6.25 -0.18 5.32
CA VAL A 54 -7.69 -0.48 5.38
C VAL A 54 -8.07 -1.17 6.70
N ARG A 55 -7.18 -1.99 7.29
CA ARG A 55 -7.38 -2.54 8.64
C ARG A 55 -7.35 -1.46 9.72
N ASN A 56 -6.40 -0.53 9.62
CA ASN A 56 -6.31 0.60 10.54
C ASN A 56 -7.54 1.50 10.40
N ALA A 57 -7.99 1.77 9.17
CA ALA A 57 -9.21 2.49 8.88
C ALA A 57 -10.44 1.82 9.51
N LEU A 58 -10.54 0.48 9.47
CA LEU A 58 -11.62 -0.23 10.17
C LEU A 58 -11.52 -0.04 11.68
N ALA A 59 -10.33 -0.06 12.26
CA ALA A 59 -10.14 0.19 13.68
C ALA A 59 -10.56 1.63 14.06
N THR A 60 -10.22 2.62 13.23
CA THR A 60 -10.67 4.01 13.38
C THR A 60 -12.19 4.12 13.34
N GLU A 61 -12.81 3.48 12.36
CA GLU A 61 -14.25 3.44 12.17
C GLU A 61 -14.95 2.76 13.37
N LYS A 62 -14.39 1.67 13.90
CA LYS A 62 -14.89 1.01 15.11
C LYS A 62 -14.73 1.88 16.36
N ALA A 63 -13.65 2.66 16.46
CA ALA A 63 -13.48 3.63 17.54
C ALA A 63 -14.55 4.72 17.46
N TYR A 64 -14.85 5.23 16.27
CA TYR A 64 -15.95 6.17 16.04
C TYR A 64 -17.31 5.56 16.42
N PHE A 65 -17.58 4.33 15.99
CA PHE A 65 -18.80 3.60 16.32
C PHE A 65 -18.98 3.42 17.83
N SER A 66 -17.90 3.16 18.57
CA SER A 66 -17.97 2.97 20.02
C SER A 66 -18.55 4.18 20.76
N VAL A 67 -18.35 5.39 20.23
CA VAL A 67 -18.86 6.64 20.82
C VAL A 67 -20.23 7.02 20.25
N ASN A 68 -20.42 6.84 18.94
CA ASN A 68 -21.59 7.37 18.23
C ASN A 68 -22.69 6.33 17.97
N GLN A 69 -22.43 5.05 18.25
CA GLN A 69 -23.33 3.92 18.00
C GLN A 69 -23.80 3.80 16.54
N ALA A 70 -23.03 4.37 15.61
CA ALA A 70 -23.25 4.34 14.17
C ALA A 70 -21.91 4.53 13.44
N PHE A 71 -21.78 3.90 12.28
CA PHE A 71 -20.68 4.15 11.36
C PHE A 71 -20.86 5.49 10.63
N THR A 72 -19.77 6.15 10.24
CA THR A 72 -19.78 7.44 9.56
C THR A 72 -19.36 7.34 8.10
N ALA A 73 -20.08 8.05 7.22
CA ALA A 73 -19.73 8.14 5.80
C ALA A 73 -18.73 9.27 5.55
N THR A 74 -18.46 10.08 6.56
CA THR A 74 -17.66 11.28 6.41
C THR A 74 -16.20 10.96 6.66
N ALA A 75 -15.40 10.98 5.60
CA ALA A 75 -13.94 10.88 5.71
C ALA A 75 -13.36 11.93 6.67
N ALA A 76 -14.01 13.09 6.83
CA ALA A 76 -13.61 14.12 7.78
C ALA A 76 -13.73 13.69 9.26
N ASP A 77 -14.78 12.95 9.62
CA ASP A 77 -14.98 12.46 10.99
C ASP A 77 -13.89 11.45 11.37
N LEU A 78 -13.51 10.60 10.40
CA LEU A 78 -12.42 9.64 10.57
C LEU A 78 -11.05 10.29 10.49
N ALA A 79 -10.87 11.31 9.66
CA ALA A 79 -9.64 12.08 9.59
C ALA A 79 -9.35 12.86 10.88
N ALA A 80 -10.39 13.19 11.67
CA ALA A 80 -10.20 13.77 13.00
C ALA A 80 -9.54 12.78 13.99
N ILE A 81 -9.64 11.47 13.73
CA ILE A 81 -9.03 10.41 14.53
C ILE A 81 -7.70 9.97 13.88
N GLU A 82 -7.71 9.64 12.59
CA GLU A 82 -6.55 9.19 11.81
C GLU A 82 -6.40 10.00 10.52
N PRO A 83 -5.77 11.20 10.57
CA PRO A 83 -5.71 12.13 9.45
C PRO A 83 -4.92 11.59 8.25
N ASN A 84 -3.99 10.66 8.49
CA ASN A 84 -3.11 10.12 7.44
C ASN A 84 -3.82 9.12 6.50
N LEU A 85 -4.99 8.59 6.88
CA LEU A 85 -5.69 7.57 6.10
C LEU A 85 -6.85 8.12 5.26
N PHE A 86 -7.48 9.20 5.73
CA PHE A 86 -8.75 9.71 5.17
C PHE A 86 -8.66 11.13 4.58
N GLY A 87 -7.44 11.69 4.46
CA GLY A 87 -7.16 13.03 3.95
C GLY A 87 -6.97 13.12 2.42
N THR A 88 -6.46 14.24 1.91
CA THR A 88 -6.21 14.49 0.47
C THR A 88 -4.91 13.87 -0.06
N GLY A 89 -4.50 12.72 0.49
CA GLY A 89 -3.31 12.00 0.01
C GLY A 89 -3.49 11.47 -1.40
N ALA A 90 -2.43 10.89 -1.98
CA ALA A 90 -2.48 10.30 -3.32
C ALA A 90 -3.49 9.13 -3.41
N ASP A 91 -3.62 8.34 -2.34
CA ASP A 91 -4.49 7.16 -2.30
C ASP A 91 -5.29 7.09 -0.99
N PRO A 92 -6.32 7.94 -0.80
CA PRO A 92 -7.10 7.94 0.42
C PRO A 92 -7.94 6.65 0.55
N VAL A 93 -8.18 6.23 1.79
CA VAL A 93 -9.19 5.20 2.06
C VAL A 93 -10.56 5.79 1.79
N THR A 94 -11.27 5.19 0.84
CA THR A 94 -12.67 5.51 0.52
C THR A 94 -13.61 4.80 1.47
N VAL A 95 -14.72 5.47 1.83
CA VAL A 95 -15.71 5.01 2.80
C VAL A 95 -17.08 4.98 2.15
N VAL A 96 -17.77 3.84 2.24
CA VAL A 96 -19.17 3.66 1.85
C VAL A 96 -19.93 3.09 3.03
N ILE A 97 -21.10 3.65 3.34
CA ILE A 97 -21.90 3.28 4.52
C ILE A 97 -23.23 2.67 4.13
N GLY A 98 -23.62 1.65 4.89
CA GLY A 98 -24.95 1.10 4.85
C GLY A 98 -26.01 2.01 5.46
N THR A 99 -27.23 1.95 4.93
CA THR A 99 -28.40 2.63 5.48
C THR A 99 -28.47 2.53 7.00
N GLY A 100 -28.63 3.66 7.69
CA GLY A 100 -28.73 3.71 9.15
C GLY A 100 -27.41 3.55 9.90
N GLY A 101 -26.26 3.51 9.22
CA GLY A 101 -24.95 3.44 9.88
C GLY A 101 -24.64 2.09 10.53
N VAL A 102 -25.27 1.01 10.05
CA VAL A 102 -25.15 -0.35 10.61
C VAL A 102 -24.11 -1.21 9.89
N SER A 103 -23.63 -0.78 8.71
CA SER A 103 -22.49 -1.38 8.02
C SER A 103 -21.58 -0.33 7.39
N VAL A 104 -20.34 -0.73 7.14
CA VAL A 104 -19.31 0.08 6.52
C VAL A 104 -18.48 -0.75 5.55
N CYS A 105 -18.08 -0.13 4.45
CA CYS A 105 -17.22 -0.68 3.42
C CYS A 105 -16.08 0.30 3.18
N LEU A 106 -14.86 -0.12 3.52
CA LEU A 106 -13.64 0.67 3.40
C LEU A 106 -12.82 0.10 2.26
N THR A 107 -12.33 0.96 1.37
CA THR A 107 -11.55 0.52 0.21
C THR A 107 -10.37 1.43 -0.06
N GLN A 108 -9.21 0.83 -0.32
CA GLN A 108 -8.04 1.54 -0.84
C GLN A 108 -7.47 0.81 -2.05
N GLN A 109 -7.01 1.56 -3.04
CA GLN A 109 -6.22 1.04 -4.14
C GLN A 109 -4.74 1.10 -3.76
N SER A 110 -3.98 0.02 -4.01
CA SER A 110 -2.53 0.09 -3.95
C SER A 110 -1.97 0.74 -5.22
N ASP A 111 -0.81 1.36 -5.12
CA ASP A 111 0.02 1.76 -6.29
C ASP A 111 0.29 0.59 -7.26
N GLY A 112 0.21 -0.64 -6.75
CA GLY A 112 0.32 -1.88 -7.52
C GLY A 112 -0.89 -2.20 -8.39
N GLY A 113 -1.96 -1.40 -8.29
CA GLY A 113 -3.19 -1.47 -9.09
C GLY A 113 -4.34 -2.24 -8.45
N ASP A 114 -4.10 -3.00 -7.38
CA ASP A 114 -5.09 -3.85 -6.73
C ASP A 114 -5.90 -3.07 -5.69
N TYR A 115 -7.19 -3.38 -5.58
CA TYR A 115 -8.08 -2.85 -4.56
C TYR A 115 -8.16 -3.81 -3.39
N PHE A 116 -7.98 -3.25 -2.20
CA PHE A 116 -8.15 -3.92 -0.92
C PHE A 116 -9.37 -3.31 -0.24
N SER A 117 -10.39 -4.13 -0.04
CA SER A 117 -11.65 -3.72 0.58
C SER A 117 -11.94 -4.52 1.83
N VAL A 118 -12.56 -3.87 2.80
CA VAL A 118 -13.05 -4.47 4.04
C VAL A 118 -14.48 -4.02 4.26
N TRP A 119 -15.35 -4.96 4.57
CA TRP A 119 -16.72 -4.69 4.98
C TRP A 119 -16.91 -5.18 6.41
N ASP A 120 -17.61 -4.41 7.21
CA ASP A 120 -18.02 -4.78 8.55
C ASP A 120 -19.46 -4.30 8.79
N GLY A 121 -20.19 -5.03 9.60
CA GLY A 121 -21.54 -4.65 9.98
C GLY A 121 -21.89 -5.24 11.33
N THR A 122 -22.89 -4.66 11.99
CA THR A 122 -23.27 -4.99 13.37
C THR A 122 -23.70 -6.45 13.57
N THR A 123 -24.13 -7.13 12.50
CA THR A 123 -24.79 -8.44 12.57
C THR A 123 -23.97 -9.59 11.98
N ALA A 124 -23.09 -9.31 11.01
CA ALA A 124 -22.49 -10.36 10.18
C ALA A 124 -20.96 -10.48 10.32
N GLY A 125 -20.27 -9.52 10.92
CA GLY A 125 -18.81 -9.57 11.14
C GLY A 125 -17.97 -9.23 9.90
N THR A 126 -16.66 -9.11 10.09
CA THR A 126 -15.75 -8.54 9.08
C THR A 126 -15.45 -9.49 7.92
N VAL A 127 -15.53 -8.99 6.68
CA VAL A 127 -15.06 -9.68 5.47
C VAL A 127 -14.14 -8.80 4.63
N TYR A 128 -13.33 -9.45 3.81
CA TYR A 128 -12.25 -8.84 3.04
C TYR A 128 -12.39 -9.22 1.57
N ARG A 129 -11.93 -8.32 0.68
CA ARG A 129 -11.87 -8.58 -0.76
C ARG A 129 -10.62 -7.97 -1.35
N GLN A 130 -9.93 -8.74 -2.20
CA GLN A 130 -8.83 -8.27 -3.05
C GLN A 130 -9.26 -8.45 -4.51
N ALA A 131 -9.17 -7.38 -5.31
CA ALA A 131 -9.52 -7.45 -6.73
C ALA A 131 -8.79 -6.39 -7.55
N ALA A 132 -8.61 -6.64 -8.84
CA ALA A 132 -8.04 -5.66 -9.77
C ALA A 132 -9.00 -4.48 -10.06
N THR A 133 -10.26 -4.54 -9.61
CA THR A 133 -11.26 -3.50 -9.82
C THR A 133 -11.88 -3.06 -8.49
N ALA A 134 -12.22 -1.78 -8.42
CA ALA A 134 -13.00 -1.22 -7.32
C ALA A 134 -14.28 -2.05 -7.08
N PRO A 135 -14.72 -2.23 -5.82
CA PRO A 135 -16.00 -2.85 -5.53
C PRO A 135 -17.13 -1.99 -6.12
N ALA A 136 -18.15 -2.64 -6.67
CA ALA A 136 -19.37 -1.93 -7.03
C ALA A 136 -20.08 -1.46 -5.76
N VAL A 137 -20.90 -0.42 -5.84
CA VAL A 137 -21.72 0.02 -4.68
C VAL A 137 -22.60 -1.13 -4.16
N ALA A 138 -23.08 -2.00 -5.05
CA ALA A 138 -23.84 -3.19 -4.68
C ALA A 138 -23.02 -4.26 -3.91
N ASP A 139 -21.68 -4.23 -4.02
CA ASP A 139 -20.78 -5.10 -3.25
C ASP A 139 -20.55 -4.59 -1.81
N CYS A 140 -21.08 -3.41 -1.47
CA CYS A 140 -21.08 -2.83 -0.14
C CYS A 140 -22.53 -2.72 0.39
N PRO A 141 -23.23 -3.84 0.61
CA PRO A 141 -24.60 -3.87 1.11
C PRO A 141 -24.74 -3.26 2.51
N SER A 142 -25.96 -2.81 2.81
CA SER A 142 -26.24 -2.00 3.99
C SER A 142 -26.45 -2.75 5.30
N ASP A 143 -26.83 -4.03 5.28
CA ASP A 143 -27.20 -4.77 6.50
C ASP A 143 -26.93 -6.28 6.41
N THR A 144 -26.28 -6.73 5.34
CA THR A 144 -25.91 -8.14 5.15
C THR A 144 -24.48 -8.22 4.69
N GLN A 145 -23.80 -9.32 4.99
CA GLN A 145 -22.46 -9.54 4.45
C GLN A 145 -22.50 -9.53 2.91
N PRO A 146 -21.49 -8.92 2.24
CA PRO A 146 -21.30 -9.04 0.81
C PRO A 146 -21.25 -10.50 0.36
N ALA A 147 -21.74 -10.76 -0.85
CA ALA A 147 -21.78 -12.11 -1.39
C ALA A 147 -20.36 -12.66 -1.63
N ALA A 148 -20.10 -13.88 -1.15
CA ALA A 148 -18.83 -14.58 -1.39
C ALA A 148 -18.54 -14.77 -2.89
N ALA A 149 -19.58 -14.88 -3.72
CA ALA A 149 -19.46 -14.95 -5.18
C ALA A 149 -18.76 -13.73 -5.81
N ASN A 150 -18.76 -12.58 -5.11
CA ASN A 150 -18.10 -11.34 -5.56
C ASN A 150 -16.66 -11.21 -5.02
N GLY A 151 -16.11 -12.31 -4.47
CA GLY A 151 -14.72 -12.39 -3.99
C GLY A 151 -14.53 -11.96 -2.53
N TRP A 152 -15.60 -11.89 -1.74
CA TRP A 152 -15.53 -11.55 -0.32
C TRP A 152 -15.30 -12.78 0.55
N SER A 153 -14.39 -12.67 1.53
CA SER A 153 -14.01 -13.77 2.43
C SER A 153 -13.82 -13.32 3.88
N PRO A 154 -14.21 -14.12 4.89
CA PRO A 154 -14.01 -13.82 6.31
C PRO A 154 -12.57 -14.07 6.80
N GLY A 155 -11.67 -14.63 5.97
CA GLY A 155 -10.32 -15.05 6.35
C GLY A 155 -9.21 -14.03 6.03
N GLY A 156 -9.56 -12.85 5.53
CA GLY A 156 -8.60 -11.92 4.93
C GLY A 156 -8.59 -11.99 3.40
N TRP A 157 -7.56 -11.38 2.81
CA TRP A 157 -7.30 -11.37 1.36
C TRP A 157 -6.57 -12.61 0.90
#